data_AF-A0A7U8BHZ4-F1
#
_entry.id   AF-A0A7U8BHZ4-F1
#
_cell.length_a   1.000
_cell.length_b   1.000
_cell.length_c   1.000
_cell.angle_alpha   90.00
_cell.angle_beta   90.00
_cell.angle_gamma   90.00
#
_symmetry.space_group_name_H-M   'P 1'
#
loop_
_entity.id
_entity.type
_entity.pdbx_description
1 polymer ?
#
loop_
_entity_poly.entity_id
_entity_poly.type
_entity_poly.pdbx_seq_one_letter_code
_entity_poly.pdbx_strand_id
1 'polypeptide(L)'
;MKPRNSKELKLLVQVESINLGNIDTSDITDMSRIFEGSKRIDFTGIDKWDTRNVIDMSCMFLGATYFNEDISSWDVRNVKNMVYI
;
A
#
# COMPACT_ATOMS: atom_id res chain seq x y z
N MET A 1 13.82 -2.10 0.51
CA MET A 1 13.42 -3.09 1.53
C MET A 1 12.37 -3.99 0.90
N LYS A 2 12.44 -5.31 1.05
CA LYS A 2 11.54 -6.24 0.36
C LYS A 2 10.71 -7.08 1.37
N PRO A 3 9.47 -6.69 1.69
CA PRO A 3 8.59 -7.49 2.56
C PRO A 3 8.21 -8.82 1.90
N ARG A 4 8.13 -9.88 2.71
CA ARG A 4 7.77 -11.23 2.26
C ARG A 4 6.25 -11.47 2.21
N ASN A 5 5.46 -10.59 2.82
CA ASN A 5 4.01 -10.71 2.92
C ASN A 5 3.37 -9.38 3.40
N SER A 6 2.02 -9.35 3.39
CA SER A 6 1.21 -8.21 3.83
C SER A 6 1.52 -7.73 5.25
N LYS A 7 1.82 -8.65 6.20
CA LYS A 7 2.13 -8.27 7.59
C LYS A 7 3.44 -7.51 7.68
N GLU A 8 4.47 -7.95 6.98
CA GLU A 8 5.75 -7.24 6.93
C GLU A 8 5.59 -5.89 6.24
N LEU A 9 4.88 -5.83 5.12
CA LEU A 9 4.56 -4.55 4.46
C LEU A 9 3.84 -3.60 5.44
N LYS A 10 2.84 -4.10 6.17
CA LYS A 10 2.10 -3.34 7.17
C LYS A 10 3.01 -2.78 8.27
N LEU A 11 4.04 -3.50 8.69
CA LEU A 11 5.01 -2.97 9.66
C LEU A 11 5.88 -1.86 9.06
N LEU A 12 6.35 -2.03 7.83
CA LEU A 12 7.21 -1.04 7.16
C LEU A 12 6.49 0.29 6.92
N VAL A 13 5.23 0.25 6.52
CA VAL A 13 4.42 1.46 6.24
C VAL A 13 3.97 2.20 7.50
N GLN A 14 4.34 1.75 8.70
CA GLN A 14 4.13 2.50 9.95
C GLN A 14 5.38 3.25 10.40
N VAL A 15 6.56 2.95 9.84
CA VAL A 15 7.81 3.62 10.20
C VAL A 15 7.91 4.93 9.41
N GLU A 16 7.64 6.06 10.04
CA GLU A 16 7.52 7.37 9.37
C GLU A 16 8.78 7.83 8.62
N SER A 17 9.97 7.41 9.08
CA SER A 17 11.24 7.76 8.43
C SER A 17 11.52 6.99 7.13
N ILE A 18 10.72 5.98 6.80
CA ILE A 18 10.87 5.22 5.55
C ILE A 18 10.15 5.95 4.41
N ASN A 19 10.89 6.32 3.36
CA ASN A 19 10.29 6.70 2.08
C ASN A 19 9.61 5.47 1.45
N LEU A 20 8.33 5.58 1.09
CA LEU A 20 7.54 4.44 0.61
C LEU A 20 8.05 3.89 -0.72
N GLY A 21 8.69 4.71 -1.55
CA GLY A 21 9.29 4.28 -2.82
C GLY A 21 10.53 3.39 -2.66
N ASN A 22 11.08 3.25 -1.45
CA ASN A 22 12.17 2.33 -1.16
C ASN A 22 11.68 0.92 -0.81
N ILE A 23 10.37 0.70 -0.76
CA ILE A 23 9.77 -0.61 -0.47
C ILE A 23 9.49 -1.32 -1.79
N ASP A 24 10.11 -2.48 -1.99
CA ASP A 24 9.86 -3.36 -3.12
C ASP A 24 8.60 -4.19 -2.85
N THR A 25 7.48 -3.82 -3.47
CA THR A 25 6.18 -4.50 -3.32
C THR A 25 5.94 -5.58 -4.36
N SER A 26 6.92 -5.94 -5.21
CA SER A 26 6.72 -6.80 -6.39
C SER A 26 6.12 -8.17 -6.07
N ASP A 27 6.35 -8.68 -4.85
CA ASP A 27 5.93 -10.02 -4.43
C ASP A 27 4.64 -10.00 -3.59
N ILE A 28 4.07 -8.81 -3.36
CA ILE A 28 2.88 -8.65 -2.51
C ILE A 28 1.62 -8.90 -3.34
N THR A 29 0.84 -9.88 -2.90
CA THR A 29 -0.47 -10.21 -3.49
C THR A 29 -1.66 -9.66 -2.70
N ASP A 30 -1.43 -9.25 -1.46
CA ASP A 30 -2.47 -8.75 -0.54
C ASP A 30 -2.01 -7.42 0.05
N MET A 31 -2.69 -6.34 -0.37
CA MET A 31 -2.54 -4.98 0.14
C MET A 31 -3.79 -4.54 0.92
N SER A 32 -4.62 -5.47 1.38
CA SER A 32 -5.76 -5.15 2.22
C SER A 32 -5.31 -4.47 3.52
N ARG A 33 -6.01 -3.39 3.89
CA ARG A 33 -5.84 -2.68 5.17
C ARG A 33 -4.40 -2.25 5.50
N ILE A 34 -3.52 -2.08 4.50
CA ILE A 34 -2.11 -1.69 4.71
C ILE A 34 -2.00 -0.32 5.38
N PHE A 35 -2.83 0.64 4.96
CA PHE A 35 -2.93 1.98 5.56
C PHE A 35 -4.22 2.19 6.37
N GLU A 36 -4.91 1.12 6.78
CA GLU A 36 -6.11 1.26 7.61
C GLU A 36 -5.80 2.04 8.89
N GLY A 37 -6.51 3.15 9.10
CA GLY A 37 -6.34 4.05 10.24
C GLY A 37 -4.96 4.72 10.31
N SER A 38 -4.19 4.73 9.22
CA SER A 38 -2.85 5.28 9.22
C SER A 38 -2.84 6.77 9.53
N LYS A 39 -1.96 7.17 10.45
CA LYS A 39 -1.68 8.57 10.80
C LYS A 39 -0.43 9.11 10.09
N ARG A 40 0.18 8.31 9.22
CA ARG A 40 1.31 8.71 8.40
C ARG A 40 0.92 9.94 7.58
N ILE A 41 1.79 10.94 7.54
CA ILE A 41 1.56 12.18 6.79
C ILE A 41 2.27 12.13 5.43
N ASP A 42 3.49 11.60 5.38
CA ASP A 42 4.28 11.51 4.16
C ASP A 42 4.09 10.15 3.46
N PHE A 43 3.49 10.22 2.27
CA PHE A 43 3.29 9.06 1.39
C PHE A 43 4.18 9.11 0.14
N THR A 44 5.19 9.99 0.11
CA THR A 44 6.09 10.16 -1.03
C THR A 44 6.67 8.82 -1.49
N GLY A 45 6.60 8.58 -2.80
CA GLY A 45 7.15 7.39 -3.46
C GLY A 45 6.19 6.20 -3.53
N ILE A 46 4.97 6.31 -2.98
CA ILE A 46 3.96 5.24 -3.09
C ILE A 46 3.49 5.00 -4.54
N ASP A 47 3.61 6.01 -5.40
CA ASP A 47 3.37 5.95 -6.85
C ASP A 47 4.27 4.93 -7.56
N LYS A 48 5.39 4.55 -6.94
CA LYS A 48 6.38 3.60 -7.47
C LYS A 48 6.10 2.14 -7.11
N TRP A 49 5.09 1.87 -6.28
CA TRP A 49 4.77 0.51 -5.89
C TRP A 49 4.36 -0.33 -7.09
N ASP A 50 4.92 -1.53 -7.20
CA ASP A 50 4.47 -2.53 -8.16
C ASP A 50 3.23 -3.22 -7.59
N THR A 51 2.08 -2.95 -8.21
CA THR A 51 0.78 -3.50 -7.83
C THR A 51 0.31 -4.62 -8.75
N ARG A 52 1.10 -5.02 -9.76
CA ARG A 52 0.66 -5.93 -10.82
C ARG A 52 0.27 -7.32 -10.29
N ASN A 53 0.84 -7.76 -9.18
CA ASN A 53 0.56 -9.06 -8.57
C ASN A 53 -0.53 -9.00 -7.49
N VAL A 54 -1.07 -7.81 -7.19
CA VAL A 54 -2.02 -7.61 -6.10
C VAL A 54 -3.40 -8.13 -6.48
N ILE A 55 -4.00 -8.89 -5.57
CA ILE A 55 -5.31 -9.53 -5.69
C ILE A 55 -6.33 -8.84 -4.77
N ASP A 56 -5.89 -8.36 -3.61
CA ASP A 56 -6.76 -7.73 -2.61
C ASP A 56 -6.24 -6.34 -2.21
N MET A 57 -7.10 -5.33 -2.32
CA MET A 57 -6.87 -3.95 -1.85
C MET A 57 -8.01 -3.46 -0.94
N SER A 58 -8.79 -4.39 -0.38
CA SER A 58 -9.94 -4.05 0.46
C SER A 58 -9.53 -3.21 1.67
N CYS A 59 -10.30 -2.14 1.92
CA CYS A 59 -10.08 -1.20 3.03
C CYS A 59 -8.63 -0.63 3.11
N MET A 60 -7.86 -0.63 2.01
CA MET A 60 -6.42 -0.27 2.01
C MET A 60 -6.16 1.10 2.64
N PHE A 61 -7.02 2.08 2.37
CA PHE A 61 -6.93 3.46 2.86
C PHE A 61 -8.08 3.84 3.82
N LEU A 62 -8.80 2.86 4.37
CA LEU A 62 -9.90 3.13 5.31
C LEU A 62 -9.38 3.94 6.50
N GLY A 63 -9.82 5.19 6.64
CA GLY A 63 -9.37 6.07 7.72
C GLY A 63 -7.93 6.61 7.59
N ALA A 64 -7.27 6.48 6.44
CA ALA A 64 -5.97 7.09 6.15
C ALA A 64 -6.14 8.59 5.83
N THR A 65 -6.38 9.42 6.85
CA THR A 65 -6.87 10.81 6.68
C THR A 65 -5.92 11.77 5.96
N TYR A 66 -4.64 11.42 5.85
CA TYR A 66 -3.61 12.26 5.20
C TYR A 66 -3.23 11.79 3.79
N PHE A 67 -3.82 10.69 3.29
CA PHE A 67 -3.49 10.19 1.96
C PHE A 67 -4.03 11.12 0.87
N ASN A 68 -3.15 11.59 -0.02
CA ASN A 68 -3.50 12.45 -1.16
C ASN A 68 -2.48 12.36 -2.32
N GLU A 69 -1.82 11.21 -2.48
CA GLU A 69 -0.81 11.02 -3.53
C GLU A 69 -1.45 10.54 -4.85
N ASP A 70 -0.81 10.88 -5.97
CA ASP A 70 -1.18 10.34 -7.28
C ASP A 70 -0.76 8.86 -7.37
N ILE A 71 -1.76 7.99 -7.56
CA ILE A 71 -1.58 6.54 -7.74
C ILE A 71 -2.14 6.07 -9.08
N SER A 72 -2.27 6.97 -10.05
CA SER A 72 -2.74 6.65 -11.41
C SER A 72 -1.83 5.67 -12.16
N SER A 73 -0.58 5.50 -11.71
CA SER A 73 0.39 4.53 -12.21
C SER A 73 0.10 3.08 -11.84
N TRP A 74 -0.74 2.83 -10.83
CA TRP A 74 -0.98 1.49 -10.31
C TRP A 74 -1.75 0.63 -11.31
N ASP A 75 -1.19 -0.56 -11.60
CA ASP A 75 -1.87 -1.58 -12.38
C ASP A 75 -2.78 -2.40 -11.47
N VAL A 76 -4.08 -2.17 -11.58
CA VAL A 76 -5.12 -2.83 -10.75
C VAL A 76 -5.85 -3.96 -11.48
N ARG A 77 -5.36 -4.40 -12.65
CA ARG A 77 -6.07 -5.39 -13.49
C ARG A 77 -6.28 -6.75 -12.83
N ASN A 78 -5.41 -7.13 -11.89
CA ASN A 78 -5.50 -8.40 -11.17
C ASN A 78 -6.25 -8.31 -9.85
N VAL A 79 -6.63 -7.10 -9.41
CA VAL A 79 -7.33 -6.90 -8.15
C VAL A 79 -8.75 -7.41 -8.26
N LYS A 80 -9.14 -8.28 -7.33
CA LYS A 80 -10.47 -8.89 -7.24
C LYS A 80 -11.32 -8.26 -6.14
N ASN A 81 -10.68 -7.74 -5.10
CA ASN A 81 -11.36 -7.15 -3.94
C ASN A 81 -10.94 -5.69 -3.75
N MET A 82 -11.88 -4.78 -3.93
CA MET A 82 -11.75 -3.33 -3.67
C MET A 82 -12.75 -2.86 -2.60
N VAL A 83 -13.32 -3.79 -1.82
CA VAL A 83 -14.43 -3.52 -0.90
C VAL A 83 -14.01 -2.51 0.17
N TYR A 84 -14.91 -1.57 0.44
CA TYR A 84 -14.86 -0.63 1.54
C TYR A 84 -16.02 -0.95 2.49
N ILE A 85 -15.74 -1.08 3.79
CA ILE A 85 -16.72 -1.41 4.84
C ILE A 85 -16.63 -0.37 5.94
#